data_AF-A0A6C0KZQ9-F1
#
_entry.id   AF-A0A6C0KZQ9-F1
#
_cell.length_a   1.000
_cell.length_b   1.000
_cell.length_c   1.000
_cell.angle_alpha   90.00
_cell.angle_beta   90.00
_cell.angle_gamma   90.00
#
_symmetry.space_group_name_H-M   'P 1'
#
loop_
_entity.id
_entity.type
_entity.pdbx_description
1 polymer ?
#
loop_
_entity_poly.entity_id
_entity_poly.type
_entity_poly.pdbx_seq_one_letter_code
_entity_poly.pdbx_strand_id
1 'polypeptide(L)' 'MNKNLEHLFHAVIVGVVLCLVMTQVMGQSTKVACDRSMVIAALAFVYMVMYGHKFPPGNVNPSFKW' A
#
# COMPACT_ATOMS: atom_id res chain seq x y z
N MET A 1 -3.17 5.22 17.73
CA MET A 1 -3.39 5.78 16.37
C MET A 1 -4.69 5.20 15.83
N ASN A 2 -5.50 5.96 15.08
CA ASN A 2 -6.69 5.40 14.42
C ASN A 2 -6.29 4.47 13.27
N LYS A 3 -7.08 3.42 13.00
CA LYS A 3 -6.76 2.39 12.00
C LYS A 3 -6.52 2.97 10.59
N ASN A 4 -7.24 4.04 10.24
CA ASN A 4 -7.08 4.70 8.94
C ASN A 4 -5.68 5.34 8.77
N LEU A 5 -5.15 5.95 9.83
CA LEU A 5 -3.81 6.55 9.80
C LEU A 5 -2.73 5.46 9.85
N GLU A 6 -2.97 4.36 10.57
CA GLU A 6 -2.11 3.17 10.52
C GLU A 6 -1.98 2.60 9.10
N HIS A 7 -3.10 2.43 8.40
CA HIS A 7 -3.10 1.97 7.02
C HIS A 7 -2.41 2.95 6.06
N LEU A 8 -2.51 4.26 6.32
CA LEU A 8 -1.81 5.28 5.54
C LEU A 8 -0.30 5.15 5.72
N PHE A 9 0.18 5.08 6.97
CA PHE A 9 1.60 4.86 7.26
C PHE A 9 2.11 3.56 6.64
N HIS A 10 1.33 2.48 6.73
CA HIS A 10 1.69 1.20 6.15
C HIS A 10 1.83 1.29 4.61
N ALA A 11 0.89 1.96 3.94
CA ALA A 11 0.95 2.15 2.49
C ALA A 11 2.16 3.01 2.07
N VAL A 12 2.51 4.05 2.83
CA VAL A 12 3.71 4.85 2.59
C VAL A 12 4.97 3.99 2.71
N ILE A 13 5.06 3.16 3.75
CA ILE A 13 6.19 2.23 3.94
C ILE A 13 6.28 1.24 2.76
N VAL A 14 5.14 0.67 2.34
CA VAL A 14 5.09 -0.24 1.18
C VAL A 14 5.61 0.46 -0.07
N GLY A 15 5.18 1.69 -0.35
CA GLY A 15 5.65 2.45 -1.51
C GLY A 15 7.15 2.74 -1.49
N VAL A 16 7.69 3.14 -0.33
CA VAL A 16 9.13 3.42 -0.17
C VAL A 16 9.96 2.15 -0.33
N VAL A 17 9.60 1.07 0.38
CA VAL A 17 10.29 -0.22 0.31
C VAL A 17 10.27 -0.74 -1.12
N LEU A 18 9.14 -0.63 -1.82
CA LEU A 18 9.03 -1.12 -3.19
C LEU A 18 9.85 -0.26 -4.18
N CYS A 19 9.90 1.07 -4.03
CA CYS A 19 10.76 1.90 -4.88
C CYS A 19 12.25 1.58 -4.64
N LEU A 20 12.65 1.31 -3.38
CA LEU A 20 14.01 0.86 -3.07
C LEU A 20 14.33 -0.51 -3.66
N VAL A 21 13.42 -1.48 -3.56
CA VAL A 21 13.62 -2.82 -4.17
C VAL A 21 13.73 -2.71 -5.69
N MET A 22 12.87 -1.94 -6.34
CA MET A 22 12.91 -1.78 -7.81
C MET A 22 14.18 -1.07 -8.28
N THR A 23 14.69 -0.11 -7.51
CA THR A 23 15.94 0.58 -7.87
C THR A 23 17.18 -0.25 -7.57
N GLN A 24 17.30 -0.82 -6.37
CA GLN A 24 18.52 -1.50 -5.91
C GLN A 24 18.61 -2.96 -6.40
N VAL A 25 17.48 -3.67 -6.46
CA VAL A 25 17.45 -5.11 -6.80
C VAL A 25 17.14 -5.33 -8.27
N MET A 26 16.18 -4.58 -8.83
CA MET A 26 15.73 -4.77 -10.22
C MET A 26 16.42 -3.83 -11.23
N GLY A 27 17.24 -2.88 -10.78
CA GLY A 27 17.97 -1.95 -11.65
C GLY A 27 17.09 -0.98 -12.44
N GLN A 28 15.84 -0.75 -12.01
CA GLN A 28 14.95 0.19 -12.68
C GLN A 28 15.37 1.64 -12.42
N SER A 29 15.10 2.53 -13.37
CA SER A 29 15.32 3.97 -13.15
C SER A 29 14.43 4.49 -12.03
N THR A 30 14.94 5.44 -11.24
CA THR A 30 14.24 5.99 -10.06
C THR A 30 12.83 6.48 -10.41
N LYS A 31 12.66 7.12 -11.57
CA LYS A 31 11.36 7.61 -12.05
C LYS A 31 10.38 6.45 -12.23
N VAL A 32 10.76 5.42 -12.98
CA VAL A 32 9.90 4.26 -13.27
C VAL A 32 9.59 3.48 -11.99
N ALA A 33 10.60 3.28 -11.13
CA ALA A 33 10.45 2.57 -9.87
C ALA A 33 9.45 3.27 -8.94
N CYS A 34 9.57 4.59 -8.76
CA CYS A 34 8.71 5.32 -7.86
C CYS A 34 7.30 5.55 -8.45
N ASP A 35 7.15 5.78 -9.75
CA ASP A 35 5.83 5.86 -10.40
C ASP A 35 5.04 4.55 -10.22
N ARG A 36 5.68 3.40 -10.49
CA ARG A 36 5.05 2.07 -10.30
C ARG A 36 4.77 1.77 -8.84
N SER A 37 5.70 2.08 -7.95
CA SER A 37 5.55 1.83 -6.52
C SER A 37 4.45 2.67 -5.90
N MET A 38 4.25 3.90 -6.37
CA MET A 38 3.18 4.77 -5.91
C MET A 38 1.80 4.22 -6.30
N VAL A 39 1.65 3.69 -7.52
CA VAL A 39 0.40 3.03 -7.95
C VAL A 39 0.10 1.81 -7.05
N ILE A 40 1.11 0.98 -6.78
CA ILE A 40 0.94 -0.20 -5.92
C ILE A 40 0.62 0.20 -4.47
N ALA A 41 1.28 1.23 -3.94
CA ALA A 41 0.99 1.77 -2.61
C ALA A 41 -0.44 2.32 -2.50
N ALA A 42 -0.93 3.02 -3.52
CA ALA A 42 -2.30 3.53 -3.56
C ALA A 42 -3.33 2.38 -3.56
N LEU A 43 -3.10 1.34 -4.37
CA LEU A 43 -3.96 0.15 -4.39
C LEU A 43 -3.93 -0.59 -3.04
N ALA A 44 -2.75 -0.71 -2.43
CA ALA A 44 -2.60 -1.30 -1.10
C ALA A 44 -3.32 -0.50 -0.01
N PHE A 45 -3.29 0.84 -0.10
CA PHE A 45 -4.04 1.71 0.82
C PHE A 45 -5.55 1.50 0.68
N VAL A 46 -6.07 1.51 -0.55
CA VAL A 46 -7.49 1.22 -0.82
C VAL A 46 -7.88 -0.15 -0.27
N TYR A 47 -7.06 -1.18 -0.51
CA TYR A 47 -7.26 -2.51 0.06
C TYR A 47 -7.34 -2.46 1.60
N MET A 48 -6.40 -1.80 2.27
CA MET A 48 -6.38 -1.75 3.74
C MET A 48 -7.56 -0.95 4.31
N VAL A 49 -8.03 0.10 3.65
CA VAL A 49 -9.23 0.85 4.06
C VAL A 49 -10.49 -0.02 3.91
N MET A 50 -10.56 -0.85 2.87
CA MET A 50 -11.70 -1.73 2.60
C MET A 50 -11.71 -2.99 3.46
N TYR A 51 -10.58 -3.66 3.64
CA TYR A 51 -10.50 -5.01 4.21
C TYR A 51 -9.63 -5.10 5.48
N GLY A 52 -8.85 -4.06 5.78
CA GLY A 52 -7.86 -4.05 6.85
C GLY A 52 -6.49 -4.55 6.42
N HIS A 53 -5.55 -4.56 7.38
CA HIS A 53 -4.15 -4.91 7.15
C HIS A 53 -3.88 -6.42 6.93
N LYS A 54 -4.81 -7.30 7.33
CA LYS A 54 -4.59 -8.76 7.28
C LYS A 54 -4.86 -9.33 5.88
N PHE A 55 -4.04 -10.30 5.49
CA PHE A 55 -4.27 -11.17 4.35
C PHE A 55 -4.21 -12.64 4.81
N PRO A 56 -5.16 -13.52 4.44
CA PRO A 56 -6.33 -13.30 3.57
C PRO A 56 -7.34 -12.29 4.15
N PRO A 57 -8.11 -11.57 3.31
CA PRO A 57 -9.05 -10.55 3.77
C PRO A 57 -10.16 -11.18 4.60
N GLY A 58 -10.55 -10.50 5.68
CA GLY A 58 -11.71 -10.86 6.48
C GLY A 58 -13.00 -10.29 5.88
N ASN A 59 -13.72 -9.52 6.67
CA ASN A 59 -14.92 -8.80 6.22
C ASN A 59 -14.54 -7.44 5.62
N VAL A 60 -15.36 -6.97 4.66
CA VAL A 60 -15.36 -5.55 4.28
C VAL A 60 -15.66 -4.67 5.49
N ASN A 61 -15.00 -3.52 5.54
CA ASN A 61 -15.17 -2.51 6.58
C ASN A 61 -16.67 -2.18 6.71
N PRO A 62 -17.26 -2.28 7.93
CA PRO A 62 -18.68 -2.06 8.16
C PRO A 62 -19.22 -0.73 7.62
N SER A 63 -18.38 0.31 7.54
CA SER A 63 -18.75 1.60 6.95
C SER A 63 -19.12 1.54 5.47
N PHE A 64 -18.78 0.46 4.76
CA PHE A 64 -19.12 0.23 3.36
C PHE A 64 -20.12 -0.92 3.16
N LYS A 65 -20.72 -1.44 4.25
CA LYS A 65 -21.83 -2.40 4.15
C LYS A 65 -23.13 -1.61 3.95
N TRP A 66 -23.84 -1.92 2.86
CA TRP A 66 -25.14 -1.34 2.51
C TRP A 66 -26.27 -2.13 3.15
#